data_AF-A0A5J4UPQ7-F1
#
_entry.id   AF-A0A5J4UPQ7-F1
#
_cell.length_a   1.000
_cell.length_b   1.000
_cell.length_c   1.000
_cell.angle_alpha   90.00
_cell.angle_beta   90.00
_cell.angle_gamma   90.00
#
_symmetry.space_group_name_H-M   'P 1'
#
loop_
_entity.id
_entity.type
_entity.pdbx_description
1 polymer ?
#
loop_
_entity_poly.entity_id
_entity_poly.type
_entity_poly.pdbx_seq_one_letter_code
_entity_poly.pdbx_strand_id
1 'polypeptide(L)'
;PYHDGAFEGFQILVVCLYLGANEKSKEKQDLFKQIVFDKQCGTVLKRKGFNYKFVCSYGEGLNELIRVENDKCPYTQLWLFSSEGYGELPEEAKDKDTNKIVPFLEAAADFWRNGGGLFLFCDNHPYNFEANYLLANHFIFTHGGRSGVSSIRLGGNYLGKKQIVVAPTEAALQGHFNPILHLNAPGPAKSRISLRPGLIHFSEGNTISYAVDYKDQPLTTAEQLWPFTPFAWTSENVDPPRPFILYYDPKIPPESEAQYCSDTCKGAKTSPGPIVLHGGFTSAFSEFGEDQKGMGRLIISISCWLTRFEERVYASKIKGAPLLTTSHALSKEYKVPTFTGWRSHYRPRHSILALDSSGSMRNGPYNQLIIASNEYIDIQTKNGGLISVFTHSHEVKIIYEQGNRKLGSNEGFESGYNNFKLALDMALQIARRNPPKYECRVLFFTDGVCDCSYCSCRSGNEKNCFKSEADQLDAMGIQIDVIGFGGIDESILNLIKRGQGQVSIGKTMDDVVKIFVRIAATDDENENKKQ
;
A
#
# COMPACT_ATOMS: atom_id res chain seq x y z
N PRO A 1 12.05 24.67 -12.41
CA PRO A 1 12.58 23.35 -12.00
C PRO A 1 14.01 23.14 -12.51
N TYR A 2 14.83 22.40 -11.77
CA TYR A 2 16.27 22.23 -12.03
C TYR A 2 16.59 21.81 -13.47
N HIS A 3 17.69 22.34 -14.01
CA HIS A 3 18.19 21.99 -15.34
C HIS A 3 18.77 20.56 -15.36
N ASP A 4 19.00 20.01 -16.55
CA ASP A 4 19.61 18.70 -16.70
C ASP A 4 21.08 18.75 -16.23
N GLY A 5 21.57 17.67 -15.61
CA GLY A 5 22.90 17.64 -14.98
C GLY A 5 23.04 18.41 -13.64
N ALA A 6 22.00 19.11 -13.17
CA ALA A 6 22.09 19.92 -11.94
C ALA A 6 22.47 19.13 -10.66
N PHE A 7 22.35 17.81 -10.69
CA PHE A 7 22.64 16.91 -9.56
C PHE A 7 23.82 15.98 -9.83
N GLU A 8 24.73 16.35 -10.74
CA GLU A 8 26.00 15.64 -10.90
C GLU A 8 26.72 15.47 -9.56
N GLY A 9 27.21 14.25 -9.31
CA GLY A 9 27.88 13.87 -8.07
C GLY A 9 26.95 13.41 -6.94
N PHE A 10 25.63 13.62 -7.03
CA PHE A 10 24.68 13.09 -6.05
C PHE A 10 24.37 11.61 -6.35
N GLN A 11 24.42 10.77 -5.32
CA GLN A 11 24.08 9.34 -5.44
C GLN A 11 22.84 8.97 -4.61
N ILE A 12 22.04 8.05 -5.15
CA ILE A 12 20.85 7.45 -4.55
C ILE A 12 21.08 5.96 -4.35
N LEU A 13 20.83 5.44 -3.14
CA LEU A 13 20.75 4.01 -2.89
C LEU A 13 19.29 3.57 -3.01
N VAL A 14 19.00 2.69 -3.96
CA VAL A 14 17.67 2.10 -4.18
C VAL A 14 17.68 0.68 -3.65
N VAL A 15 16.94 0.44 -2.57
CA VAL A 15 16.73 -0.88 -1.96
C VAL A 15 15.31 -1.33 -2.30
N CYS A 16 15.18 -2.35 -3.15
CA CYS A 16 13.89 -2.87 -3.58
C CYS A 16 13.65 -4.29 -3.08
N LEU A 17 12.75 -4.44 -2.11
CA LEU A 17 12.45 -5.73 -1.46
C LEU A 17 11.21 -6.41 -2.05
N TYR A 18 10.50 -5.76 -2.97
CA TYR A 18 9.27 -6.27 -3.57
C TYR A 18 9.53 -7.07 -4.86
N LEU A 19 10.22 -6.49 -5.84
CA LEU A 19 10.50 -7.00 -7.21
C LEU A 19 9.46 -7.96 -7.84
N GLY A 20 8.19 -7.76 -7.51
CA GLY A 20 7.08 -8.60 -7.94
C GLY A 20 7.17 -10.05 -7.48
N ALA A 21 7.96 -10.40 -6.46
CA ALA A 21 8.17 -11.80 -6.04
C ALA A 21 6.87 -12.56 -5.78
N ASN A 22 5.82 -11.84 -5.37
CA ASN A 22 4.53 -12.40 -4.98
C ASN A 22 3.42 -12.15 -6.02
N GLU A 23 3.80 -11.72 -7.22
CA GLU A 23 2.87 -11.59 -8.35
C GLU A 23 2.52 -12.97 -8.93
N LYS A 24 1.21 -13.18 -9.17
CA LYS A 24 0.67 -14.49 -9.59
C LYS A 24 1.05 -14.91 -11.01
N SER A 25 1.43 -13.96 -11.88
CA SER A 25 1.80 -14.25 -13.27
C SER A 25 3.19 -13.72 -13.58
N LYS A 26 3.93 -14.46 -14.40
CA LYS A 26 5.27 -14.09 -14.83
C LYS A 26 5.30 -12.72 -15.51
N GLU A 27 4.28 -12.42 -16.31
CA GLU A 27 4.09 -11.12 -16.96
C GLU A 27 4.08 -9.96 -15.95
N LYS A 28 3.38 -10.12 -14.82
CA LYS A 28 3.34 -9.10 -13.75
C LYS A 28 4.66 -9.05 -12.99
N GLN A 29 5.27 -10.19 -12.69
CA GLN A 29 6.60 -10.25 -12.04
C GLN A 29 7.64 -9.46 -12.85
N ASP A 30 7.60 -9.60 -14.18
CA ASP A 30 8.58 -8.99 -15.08
C ASP A 30 8.41 -7.46 -15.19
N LEU A 31 7.26 -6.90 -14.80
CA LEU A 31 7.07 -5.44 -14.69
C LEU A 31 7.89 -4.83 -13.55
N PHE A 32 8.14 -5.58 -12.48
CA PHE A 32 8.79 -5.09 -11.27
C PHE A 32 10.26 -5.50 -11.19
N LYS A 33 10.98 -5.44 -12.32
CA LYS A 33 12.42 -5.78 -12.38
C LYS A 33 13.29 -4.55 -12.48
N GLN A 34 14.54 -4.69 -12.04
CA GLN A 34 15.53 -3.61 -12.15
C GLN A 34 15.66 -3.09 -13.59
N ILE A 35 15.59 -3.97 -14.61
CA ILE A 35 15.66 -3.55 -16.01
C ILE A 35 14.52 -2.59 -16.42
N VAL A 36 13.34 -2.73 -15.82
CA VAL A 36 12.20 -1.83 -16.06
C VAL A 36 12.45 -0.50 -15.36
N PHE A 37 12.87 -0.54 -14.09
CA PHE A 37 13.27 0.65 -13.34
C PHE A 37 14.35 1.44 -14.08
N ASP A 38 15.38 0.75 -14.59
CA ASP A 38 16.51 1.35 -15.31
C ASP A 38 16.07 2.08 -16.57
N LYS A 39 15.18 1.47 -17.37
CA LYS A 39 14.65 2.06 -18.60
C LYS A 39 13.77 3.27 -18.34
N GLN A 40 13.04 3.27 -17.23
CA GLN A 40 12.08 4.31 -16.86
C GLN A 40 12.69 5.32 -15.87
N CYS A 41 12.46 5.11 -14.57
CA CYS A 41 12.91 6.00 -13.50
C CYS A 41 14.41 6.28 -13.56
N GLY A 42 15.22 5.24 -13.79
CA GLY A 42 16.67 5.33 -13.88
C GLY A 42 17.16 6.29 -14.96
N THR A 43 16.58 6.23 -16.17
CA THR A 43 16.87 7.16 -17.27
C THR A 43 16.60 8.60 -16.88
N VAL A 44 15.46 8.85 -16.24
CA VAL A 44 15.03 10.19 -15.84
C VAL A 44 15.93 10.77 -14.74
N LEU A 45 16.34 9.95 -13.77
CA LEU A 45 17.29 10.32 -12.72
C LEU A 45 18.66 10.67 -13.30
N LYS A 46 19.20 9.81 -14.18
CA LYS A 46 20.50 10.02 -14.86
C LYS A 46 20.52 11.31 -15.66
N ARG A 47 19.44 11.62 -16.39
CA ARG A 47 19.29 12.89 -17.12
C ARG A 47 19.41 14.12 -16.20
N LYS A 48 18.96 14.03 -14.95
CA LYS A 48 19.11 15.11 -13.95
C LYS A 48 20.48 15.15 -13.28
N GLY A 49 21.35 14.19 -13.56
CA GLY A 49 22.71 14.09 -13.01
C GLY A 49 22.83 13.12 -11.83
N PHE A 50 21.73 12.53 -11.37
CA PHE A 50 21.79 11.55 -10.29
C PHE A 50 22.40 10.23 -10.77
N ASN A 51 23.33 9.71 -9.99
CA ASN A 51 23.72 8.31 -10.06
C ASN A 51 22.90 7.50 -9.05
N TYR A 52 22.68 6.22 -9.32
CA TYR A 52 22.04 5.34 -8.35
C TYR A 52 22.65 3.94 -8.34
N LYS A 53 22.52 3.29 -7.19
CA LYS A 53 22.82 1.86 -7.00
C LYS A 53 21.54 1.14 -6.63
N PHE A 54 21.20 0.11 -7.38
CA PHE A 54 20.03 -0.72 -7.13
C PHE A 54 20.46 -2.02 -6.43
N VAL A 55 19.79 -2.38 -5.34
CA VAL A 55 20.01 -3.61 -4.56
C VAL A 55 18.69 -4.21 -4.10
N CYS A 56 18.69 -5.50 -3.79
CA CYS A 56 17.45 -6.26 -3.60
C CYS A 56 17.36 -6.95 -2.23
N SER A 57 18.25 -6.62 -1.29
CA SER A 57 18.30 -7.25 0.03
C SER A 57 18.73 -6.28 1.13
N TYR A 58 18.42 -6.65 2.37
CA TYR A 58 18.86 -5.91 3.55
C TYR A 58 20.39 -5.88 3.67
N GLY A 59 21.06 -7.01 3.41
CA GLY A 59 22.51 -7.11 3.53
C GLY A 59 23.25 -6.29 2.48
N GLU A 60 22.79 -6.31 1.22
CA GLU A 60 23.35 -5.43 0.18
C GLU A 60 23.10 -3.95 0.51
N GLY A 61 21.88 -3.60 0.95
CA GLY A 61 21.55 -2.23 1.37
C GLY A 61 22.41 -1.74 2.54
N LEU A 62 22.63 -2.60 3.55
CA LEU A 62 23.48 -2.30 4.70
C LEU A 62 24.92 -2.05 4.27
N ASN A 63 25.50 -2.95 3.46
CA ASN A 63 26.86 -2.82 2.96
C ASN A 63 27.09 -1.52 2.18
N GLU A 64 26.10 -1.08 1.41
CA GLU A 64 26.16 0.19 0.69
C GLU A 64 26.01 1.40 1.61
N LEU A 65 25.12 1.36 2.62
CA LEU A 65 24.95 2.46 3.58
C LEU A 65 26.20 2.69 4.45
N ILE A 66 26.90 1.62 4.84
CA ILE A 66 28.13 1.72 5.64
C ILE A 66 29.38 1.93 4.78
N ARG A 67 29.26 1.96 3.45
CA ARG A 67 30.38 2.22 2.54
C ARG A 67 30.94 3.61 2.78
N VAL A 68 32.27 3.69 2.93
CA VAL A 68 32.98 4.95 3.15
C VAL A 68 33.87 5.25 1.96
N GLU A 69 33.67 6.43 1.36
CA GLU A 69 34.50 7.01 0.31
C GLU A 69 34.93 8.41 0.76
N ASN A 70 36.23 8.66 0.86
CA ASN A 70 36.77 9.95 1.33
C ASN A 70 36.15 10.40 2.67
N ASP A 71 36.13 9.51 3.67
CA ASP A 71 35.54 9.71 5.01
C ASP A 71 34.02 10.00 5.01
N LYS A 72 33.30 9.72 3.91
CA LYS A 72 31.88 10.04 3.74
C LYS A 72 31.07 8.86 3.22
N CYS A 73 29.77 8.88 3.49
CA CYS A 73 28.82 8.02 2.80
C CYS A 73 28.56 8.63 1.41
N PRO A 74 28.76 7.89 0.31
CA PRO A 74 28.61 8.43 -1.04
C PRO A 74 27.15 8.78 -1.39
N TYR A 75 26.19 8.25 -0.63
CA TYR A 75 24.77 8.44 -0.86
C TYR A 75 24.25 9.69 -0.16
N THR A 76 23.32 10.38 -0.83
CA THR A 76 22.53 11.48 -0.24
C THR A 76 21.10 11.08 0.06
N GLN A 77 20.66 9.97 -0.54
CA GLN A 77 19.30 9.48 -0.42
C GLN A 77 19.27 7.96 -0.34
N LEU A 78 18.34 7.45 0.45
CA LEU A 78 17.93 6.04 0.49
C LEU A 78 16.48 5.94 0.04
N TRP A 79 16.23 5.14 -0.98
CA TRP A 79 14.89 4.80 -1.46
C TRP A 79 14.61 3.36 -1.06
N LEU A 80 13.52 3.14 -0.32
CA LEU A 80 13.18 1.84 0.22
C LEU A 80 11.79 1.44 -0.28
N PHE A 81 11.74 0.42 -1.15
CA PHE A 81 10.49 -0.20 -1.57
C PHE A 81 10.17 -1.34 -0.62
N SER A 82 9.10 -1.15 0.15
CA SER A 82 8.72 -2.05 1.23
C SER A 82 8.22 -3.41 0.71
N SER A 83 8.50 -4.47 1.46
CA SER A 83 7.98 -5.81 1.26
C SER A 83 6.68 -6.04 2.03
N GLU A 84 6.14 -7.26 1.93
CA GLU A 84 5.01 -7.71 2.74
C GLU A 84 5.35 -7.93 4.21
N GLY A 85 6.64 -8.10 4.55
CA GLY A 85 7.09 -8.39 5.90
C GLY A 85 6.97 -9.85 6.34
N TYR A 86 7.08 -10.80 5.39
CA TYR A 86 7.03 -12.24 5.66
C TYR A 86 8.40 -12.93 5.79
N GLY A 87 9.49 -12.16 5.72
CA GLY A 87 10.85 -12.73 5.79
C GLY A 87 11.31 -13.38 4.48
N GLU A 88 10.65 -13.06 3.37
CA GLU A 88 11.07 -13.44 2.03
C GLU A 88 11.79 -12.28 1.34
N LEU A 89 12.74 -12.60 0.46
CA LEU A 89 13.50 -11.63 -0.33
C LEU A 89 13.42 -11.98 -1.82
N PRO A 90 13.43 -10.98 -2.71
CA PRO A 90 13.43 -11.19 -4.16
C PRO A 90 14.47 -12.20 -4.61
N GLU A 91 14.16 -13.02 -5.63
CA GLU A 91 15.08 -14.03 -6.18
C GLU A 91 16.46 -13.44 -6.50
N GLU A 92 16.49 -12.21 -7.01
CA GLU A 92 17.68 -11.44 -7.40
C GLU A 92 18.58 -11.01 -6.23
N ALA A 93 18.10 -11.07 -4.99
CA ALA A 93 18.89 -10.76 -3.80
C ALA A 93 20.14 -11.65 -3.72
N LYS A 94 21.32 -11.03 -3.65
CA LYS A 94 22.59 -11.78 -3.48
C LYS A 94 22.77 -12.27 -2.05
N ASP A 95 22.29 -11.47 -1.10
CA ASP A 95 22.30 -11.79 0.32
C ASP A 95 20.89 -12.14 0.77
N LYS A 96 20.67 -13.42 1.09
CA LYS A 96 19.36 -13.95 1.50
C LYS A 96 19.16 -13.93 3.01
N ASP A 97 20.11 -13.43 3.79
CA ASP A 97 19.98 -13.39 5.25
C ASP A 97 18.99 -12.30 5.68
N THR A 98 17.77 -12.74 5.98
CA THR A 98 16.67 -11.86 6.35
C THR A 98 16.85 -11.27 7.75
N ASN A 99 17.71 -11.83 8.61
CA ASN A 99 18.02 -11.25 9.92
C ASN A 99 18.77 -9.93 9.82
N LYS A 100 19.35 -9.62 8.65
CA LYS A 100 19.98 -8.32 8.38
C LYS A 100 18.98 -7.17 8.29
N ILE A 101 17.67 -7.44 8.35
CA ILE A 101 16.66 -6.39 8.45
C ILE A 101 16.93 -5.45 9.63
N VAL A 102 17.25 -5.97 10.82
CA VAL A 102 17.48 -5.13 12.01
C VAL A 102 18.66 -4.18 11.81
N PRO A 103 19.88 -4.66 11.51
CA PRO A 103 21.02 -3.77 11.29
C PRO A 103 20.81 -2.84 10.09
N PHE A 104 20.12 -3.29 9.03
CA PHE A 104 19.79 -2.44 7.90
C PHE A 104 18.86 -1.28 8.28
N LEU A 105 17.77 -1.54 9.00
CA LEU A 105 16.83 -0.49 9.42
C LEU A 105 17.45 0.44 10.47
N GLU A 106 18.33 -0.06 11.33
CA GLU A 106 19.16 0.79 12.18
C GLU A 106 20.07 1.71 11.37
N ALA A 107 20.77 1.18 10.36
CA ALA A 107 21.65 1.96 9.49
C ALA A 107 20.88 3.00 8.68
N ALA A 108 19.68 2.66 8.19
CA ALA A 108 18.79 3.60 7.51
C ALA A 108 18.36 4.76 8.43
N ALA A 109 18.07 4.46 9.70
CA ALA A 109 17.74 5.47 10.69
C ALA A 109 18.94 6.36 11.06
N ASP A 110 20.13 5.78 11.21
CA ASP A 110 21.36 6.53 11.47
C ASP A 110 21.75 7.41 10.26
N PHE A 111 21.59 6.89 9.04
CA PHE A 111 21.75 7.65 7.79
C PHE A 111 20.82 8.88 7.76
N TRP A 112 19.55 8.69 8.11
CA TRP A 112 18.59 9.78 8.19
C TRP A 112 18.93 10.81 9.26
N ARG A 113 19.26 10.38 10.48
CA ARG A 113 19.69 11.28 11.58
C ARG A 113 20.91 12.11 11.18
N ASN A 114 21.76 11.56 10.32
CA ASN A 114 22.96 12.19 9.78
C ASN A 114 22.73 13.03 8.52
N GLY A 115 21.48 13.40 8.24
CA GLY A 115 21.12 14.34 7.18
C GLY A 115 20.78 13.71 5.83
N GLY A 116 20.82 12.38 5.73
CA GLY A 116 20.41 11.63 4.55
C GLY A 116 18.90 11.72 4.31
N GLY A 117 18.49 11.92 3.05
CA GLY A 117 17.08 11.94 2.68
C GLY A 117 16.51 10.52 2.55
N LEU A 118 15.27 10.30 3.00
CA LEU A 118 14.58 9.02 2.83
C LEU A 118 13.37 9.14 1.90
N PHE A 119 13.28 8.22 0.95
CA PHE A 119 12.06 7.98 0.19
C PHE A 119 11.52 6.60 0.56
N LEU A 120 10.43 6.55 1.31
CA LEU A 120 9.80 5.31 1.75
C LEU A 120 8.60 5.02 0.85
N PHE A 121 8.79 4.05 -0.03
CA PHE A 121 7.79 3.55 -0.96
C PHE A 121 7.00 2.41 -0.30
N CYS A 122 5.68 2.59 -0.27
CA CYS A 122 4.71 1.60 0.14
C CYS A 122 3.71 1.39 -0.99
N ASP A 123 2.94 0.32 -0.88
CA ASP A 123 1.73 0.09 -1.66
C ASP A 123 0.61 -0.36 -0.70
N ASN A 124 -0.54 -0.80 -1.22
CA ASN A 124 -1.59 -1.40 -0.42
C ASN A 124 -1.05 -2.45 0.56
N HIS A 125 -1.74 -2.64 1.68
CA HIS A 125 -1.36 -3.70 2.59
C HIS A 125 -1.34 -5.05 1.86
N PRO A 126 -0.29 -5.88 2.00
CA PRO A 126 0.78 -5.81 3.01
C PRO A 126 2.08 -5.04 2.66
N TYR A 127 2.21 -4.39 1.51
CA TYR A 127 3.49 -3.86 1.02
C TYR A 127 3.93 -2.52 1.65
N ASN A 128 4.06 -2.50 2.98
CA ASN A 128 4.35 -1.31 3.78
C ASN A 128 5.15 -1.65 5.05
N PHE A 129 5.74 -2.84 5.13
CA PHE A 129 6.29 -3.36 6.37
C PHE A 129 7.47 -2.53 6.91
N GLU A 130 8.52 -2.34 6.11
CA GLU A 130 9.76 -1.71 6.56
C GLU A 130 9.56 -0.22 6.86
N ALA A 131 8.79 0.49 6.02
CA ALA A 131 8.45 1.88 6.28
C ALA A 131 7.69 2.04 7.61
N ASN A 132 6.69 1.20 7.85
CA ASN A 132 5.94 1.21 9.11
C ASN A 132 6.82 0.80 10.30
N TYR A 133 7.74 -0.15 10.11
CA TYR A 133 8.68 -0.57 11.15
C TYR A 133 9.64 0.56 11.54
N LEU A 134 10.17 1.30 10.56
CA LEU A 134 11.00 2.48 10.79
C LEU A 134 10.25 3.59 11.54
N LEU A 135 9.03 3.91 11.08
CA LEU A 135 8.16 4.92 11.70
C LEU A 135 7.85 4.59 13.16
N ALA A 136 7.56 3.33 13.46
CA ALA A 136 7.17 2.90 14.81
C ALA A 136 8.35 2.73 15.77
N ASN A 137 9.50 2.24 15.28
CA ASN A 137 10.58 1.75 16.16
C ASN A 137 11.87 2.57 16.10
N HIS A 138 12.14 3.30 15.01
CA HIS A 138 13.44 3.95 14.81
C HIS A 138 13.37 5.48 14.73
N PHE A 139 12.24 6.04 14.31
CA PHE A 139 12.11 7.48 14.13
C PHE A 139 11.52 8.17 15.36
N ILE A 140 12.34 9.03 15.95
CA ILE A 140 11.91 10.00 16.96
C ILE A 140 12.02 11.38 16.31
N PHE A 141 10.87 12.00 16.13
CA PHE A 141 10.77 13.28 15.43
C PHE A 141 10.84 14.43 16.41
N THR A 142 11.35 15.58 15.95
CA THR A 142 11.27 16.85 16.67
C THR A 142 10.79 17.91 15.69
N HIS A 143 9.57 18.40 15.87
CA HIS A 143 8.91 19.31 14.94
C HIS A 143 7.87 20.18 15.65
N GLY A 144 7.90 21.49 15.40
CA GLY A 144 6.93 22.43 15.98
C GLY A 144 6.97 22.49 17.51
N GLY A 145 8.15 22.29 18.13
CA GLY A 145 8.31 22.23 19.59
C GLY A 145 7.87 20.91 20.24
N ARG A 146 7.29 19.98 19.48
CA ARG A 146 6.96 18.62 19.93
C ARG A 146 8.09 17.65 19.60
N SER A 147 8.35 16.69 20.49
CA SER A 147 9.24 15.57 20.24
C SER A 147 8.54 14.24 20.54
N GLY A 148 8.75 13.21 19.72
CA GLY A 148 8.11 11.91 19.91
C GLY A 148 7.97 11.07 18.64
N VAL A 149 7.31 9.93 18.79
CA VAL A 149 7.02 8.97 17.71
C VAL A 149 5.76 9.42 16.96
N SER A 150 5.75 9.23 15.64
CA SER A 150 4.57 9.50 14.82
C SER A 150 3.50 8.43 15.03
N SER A 151 2.22 8.82 15.03
CA SER A 151 1.09 7.87 14.99
C SER A 151 0.83 7.33 13.58
N ILE A 152 1.44 7.92 12.55
CA ILE A 152 1.20 7.56 11.16
C ILE A 152 1.80 6.19 10.86
N ARG A 153 0.98 5.40 10.15
CA ARG A 153 1.37 4.24 9.37
C ARG A 153 0.79 4.39 7.97
N LEU A 154 1.41 3.75 6.98
CA LEU A 154 0.75 3.53 5.68
C LEU A 154 0.04 2.18 5.71
N GLY A 155 -1.26 2.20 5.44
CA GLY A 155 -2.13 1.03 5.48
C GLY A 155 -3.32 1.18 4.52
N GLY A 156 -4.32 0.31 4.68
CA GLY A 156 -5.47 0.26 3.78
C GLY A 156 -5.20 -0.41 2.43
N ASN A 157 -6.28 -0.62 1.68
CA ASN A 157 -6.26 -1.21 0.35
C ASN A 157 -7.23 -0.44 -0.56
N TYR A 158 -6.72 0.61 -1.19
CA TYR A 158 -7.46 1.41 -2.15
C TYR A 158 -7.04 1.06 -3.58
N LEU A 159 -8.01 0.80 -4.45
CA LEU A 159 -7.78 0.65 -5.88
C LEU A 159 -7.63 2.05 -6.48
N GLY A 160 -6.43 2.38 -6.96
CA GLY A 160 -6.16 3.67 -7.60
C GLY A 160 -6.71 3.75 -9.02
N LYS A 161 -5.83 3.97 -10.00
CA LYS A 161 -6.10 4.08 -11.44
C LYS A 161 -6.72 5.38 -11.92
N LYS A 162 -6.96 6.35 -11.04
CA LYS A 162 -7.33 7.70 -11.46
C LYS A 162 -6.08 8.58 -11.62
N GLN A 163 -6.30 9.78 -12.12
CA GLN A 163 -5.29 10.82 -12.18
C GLN A 163 -5.45 11.73 -10.98
N ILE A 164 -4.32 12.09 -10.36
CA ILE A 164 -4.25 13.14 -9.36
C ILE A 164 -3.83 14.43 -10.05
N VAL A 165 -4.54 15.52 -9.80
CA VAL A 165 -4.31 16.81 -10.46
C VAL A 165 -3.99 17.91 -9.45
N VAL A 166 -3.43 19.02 -9.90
CA VAL A 166 -3.13 20.15 -9.01
C VAL A 166 -4.41 20.72 -8.38
N ALA A 167 -4.43 20.91 -7.06
CA ALA A 167 -5.56 21.52 -6.37
C ALA A 167 -5.72 23.01 -6.72
N PRO A 168 -6.95 23.55 -6.78
CA PRO A 168 -7.18 24.97 -6.99
C PRO A 168 -6.79 25.82 -5.77
N THR A 169 -6.76 25.22 -4.58
CA THR A 169 -6.41 25.85 -3.30
C THR A 169 -5.58 24.89 -2.44
N GLU A 170 -5.13 25.33 -1.27
CA GLU A 170 -4.39 24.48 -0.32
C GLU A 170 -5.30 23.54 0.50
N ALA A 171 -6.63 23.63 0.33
CA ALA A 171 -7.57 22.75 1.00
C ALA A 171 -7.39 21.30 0.52
N ALA A 172 -7.52 20.36 1.47
CA ALA A 172 -7.50 18.93 1.16
C ALA A 172 -8.69 18.59 0.23
N LEU A 173 -8.40 18.02 -0.93
CA LEU A 173 -9.39 17.67 -1.94
C LEU A 173 -9.09 16.31 -2.54
N GLN A 174 -10.10 15.45 -2.62
CA GLN A 174 -9.99 14.11 -3.20
C GLN A 174 -9.42 14.18 -4.63
N GLY A 175 -8.46 13.33 -4.97
CA GLY A 175 -7.87 13.26 -6.30
C GLY A 175 -6.98 14.46 -6.65
N HIS A 176 -6.50 15.20 -5.66
CA HIS A 176 -5.64 16.37 -5.89
C HIS A 176 -4.33 16.33 -5.11
N PHE A 177 -3.37 17.15 -5.54
CA PHE A 177 -2.14 17.45 -4.81
C PHE A 177 -1.97 18.95 -4.54
N ASN A 178 -1.21 19.26 -3.50
CA ASN A 178 -1.01 20.60 -2.97
C ASN A 178 -0.37 21.56 -4.01
N PRO A 179 -0.92 22.77 -4.24
CA PRO A 179 -0.48 23.68 -5.30
C PRO A 179 0.76 24.52 -4.95
N ILE A 180 1.18 24.54 -3.68
CA ILE A 180 2.27 25.37 -3.16
C ILE A 180 3.56 25.07 -3.93
N LEU A 181 4.21 26.10 -4.46
CA LEU A 181 5.50 26.00 -5.19
C LEU A 181 6.73 26.12 -4.29
N HIS A 182 6.60 26.91 -3.24
CA HIS A 182 7.69 27.31 -2.38
C HIS A 182 7.32 27.08 -0.92
N LEU A 183 8.22 26.45 -0.20
CA LEU A 183 8.14 26.23 1.23
C LEU A 183 9.15 27.14 1.92
N ASN A 184 8.92 27.36 3.22
CA ASN A 184 9.94 27.97 4.07
C ASN A 184 11.17 27.07 4.08
N ALA A 185 12.35 27.67 3.90
CA ALA A 185 13.60 26.94 3.98
C ALA A 185 13.77 26.30 5.37
N PRO A 186 14.32 25.08 5.45
CA PRO A 186 14.62 24.45 6.72
C PRO A 186 15.78 25.13 7.44
N GLY A 187 16.70 25.78 6.72
CA GLY A 187 17.89 26.43 7.25
C GLY A 187 18.11 27.82 6.64
N PRO A 188 19.37 28.25 6.45
CA PRO A 188 19.72 29.62 6.08
C PRO A 188 19.45 29.97 4.61
N ALA A 189 19.10 29.02 3.74
CA ALA A 189 18.68 29.34 2.38
C ALA A 189 17.44 30.25 2.35
N LYS A 190 17.31 31.09 1.31
CA LYS A 190 16.19 32.06 1.21
C LYS A 190 14.83 31.41 1.00
N SER A 191 14.79 30.30 0.28
CA SER A 191 13.54 29.60 -0.09
C SER A 191 13.83 28.15 -0.39
N ARG A 192 12.86 27.28 -0.15
CA ARG A 192 12.90 25.88 -0.57
C ARG A 192 11.82 25.61 -1.60
N ILE A 193 12.15 24.89 -2.65
CA ILE A 193 11.17 24.44 -3.63
C ILE A 193 10.34 23.29 -3.02
N SER A 194 9.02 23.24 -3.28
CA SER A 194 8.17 22.12 -2.87
C SER A 194 8.27 20.92 -3.85
N LEU A 195 7.44 19.89 -3.66
CA LEU A 195 7.32 18.78 -4.62
C LEU A 195 6.55 19.16 -5.91
N ARG A 196 5.87 20.31 -5.94
CA ARG A 196 4.94 20.72 -7.01
C ARG A 196 5.56 21.24 -8.33
N PRO A 197 6.68 21.99 -8.38
CA PRO A 197 7.01 22.74 -9.59
C PRO A 197 7.16 21.90 -10.85
N GLY A 198 6.39 22.26 -11.87
CA GLY A 198 6.34 21.56 -13.16
C GLY A 198 5.51 20.26 -13.14
N LEU A 199 4.94 19.86 -12.01
CA LEU A 199 3.96 18.79 -11.89
C LEU A 199 2.57 19.36 -12.21
N ILE A 200 1.84 18.69 -13.09
CA ILE A 200 0.50 19.13 -13.54
C ILE A 200 -0.55 18.10 -13.11
N HIS A 201 -0.26 16.83 -13.37
CA HIS A 201 -1.04 15.67 -12.96
C HIS A 201 -0.08 14.50 -12.76
N PHE A 202 -0.55 13.39 -12.19
CA PHE A 202 0.17 12.13 -12.20
C PHE A 202 -0.80 10.95 -11.98
N SER A 203 -0.41 9.75 -12.45
CA SER A 203 -1.16 8.52 -12.18
C SER A 203 -1.16 8.25 -10.69
N GLU A 204 -2.34 8.05 -10.11
CA GLU A 204 -2.46 7.73 -8.69
C GLU A 204 -1.68 6.47 -8.32
N GLY A 205 -1.54 5.52 -9.25
CA GLY A 205 -0.99 4.18 -9.05
C GLY A 205 -2.08 3.12 -9.14
N ASN A 206 -1.71 1.84 -9.21
CA ASN A 206 -2.68 0.77 -9.39
C ASN A 206 -3.42 0.43 -8.08
N THR A 207 -2.65 0.38 -7.01
CA THR A 207 -3.10 0.13 -5.64
C THR A 207 -2.39 1.12 -4.73
N ILE A 208 -3.05 1.50 -3.63
CA ILE A 208 -2.63 2.59 -2.77
C ILE A 208 -2.87 2.22 -1.31
N SER A 209 -1.84 2.43 -0.49
CA SER A 209 -1.99 2.68 0.94
C SER A 209 -2.08 4.17 1.24
N TYR A 210 -2.74 4.51 2.33
CA TYR A 210 -2.89 5.88 2.81
C TYR A 210 -2.58 5.96 4.30
N ALA A 211 -2.50 7.19 4.83
CA ALA A 211 -2.19 7.41 6.24
C ALA A 211 -3.28 6.86 7.16
N VAL A 212 -2.89 5.97 8.06
CA VAL A 212 -3.75 5.37 9.09
C VAL A 212 -3.05 5.37 10.46
N ASP A 213 -3.81 5.17 11.52
CA ASP A 213 -3.28 4.94 12.87
C ASP A 213 -2.94 3.45 13.11
N TYR A 214 -2.59 3.11 14.36
CA TYR A 214 -2.29 1.73 14.77
C TYR A 214 -3.50 0.78 14.76
N LYS A 215 -4.71 1.31 14.63
CA LYS A 215 -5.98 0.57 14.50
C LYS A 215 -6.48 0.58 13.04
N ASP A 216 -5.62 0.95 12.10
CA ASP A 216 -5.93 1.09 10.68
C ASP A 216 -7.07 2.10 10.39
N GLN A 217 -7.27 3.08 11.28
CA GLN A 217 -8.24 4.17 11.06
C GLN A 217 -7.59 5.29 10.24
N PRO A 218 -8.26 5.83 9.20
CA PRO A 218 -7.71 6.91 8.38
C PRO A 218 -7.34 8.16 9.20
N LEU A 219 -6.17 8.72 8.92
CA LEU A 219 -5.70 9.98 9.49
C LEU A 219 -5.81 11.11 8.46
N THR A 220 -6.48 12.20 8.81
CA THR A 220 -6.86 13.23 7.82
C THR A 220 -6.63 14.67 8.28
N THR A 221 -6.32 14.89 9.56
CA THR A 221 -6.04 16.22 10.14
C THR A 221 -4.54 16.46 10.33
N ALA A 222 -4.11 17.72 10.36
CA ALA A 222 -2.69 18.07 10.54
C ALA A 222 -2.12 17.53 11.87
N GLU A 223 -2.92 17.56 12.94
CA GLU A 223 -2.55 17.08 14.27
C GLU A 223 -2.32 15.56 14.29
N GLN A 224 -3.19 14.81 13.61
CA GLN A 224 -3.06 13.35 13.44
C GLN A 224 -1.88 12.97 12.56
N LEU A 225 -1.60 13.79 11.54
CA LEU A 225 -0.52 13.57 10.59
C LEU A 225 0.84 14.05 11.09
N TRP A 226 0.95 14.56 12.33
CA TRP A 226 2.22 15.00 12.86
C TRP A 226 3.28 13.89 12.82
N PRO A 227 4.53 14.18 12.42
CA PRO A 227 5.09 15.48 12.01
C PRO A 227 5.02 15.76 10.50
N PHE A 228 4.30 14.94 9.75
CA PHE A 228 4.25 15.00 8.30
C PHE A 228 3.22 16.01 7.80
N THR A 229 3.51 16.59 6.63
CA THR A 229 2.58 17.43 5.89
C THR A 229 2.06 16.63 4.68
N PRO A 230 0.74 16.54 4.46
CA PRO A 230 0.19 15.87 3.30
C PRO A 230 0.48 16.66 2.02
N PHE A 231 0.85 15.95 0.96
CA PHE A 231 1.06 16.51 -0.38
C PHE A 231 -0.04 16.09 -1.36
N ALA A 232 -0.50 14.84 -1.31
CA ALA A 232 -1.53 14.35 -2.23
C ALA A 232 -2.55 13.45 -1.51
N TRP A 233 -3.80 13.52 -2.00
CA TRP A 233 -4.94 12.79 -1.46
C TRP A 233 -5.54 11.85 -2.49
N THR A 234 -6.04 10.70 -2.02
CA THR A 234 -6.65 9.69 -2.87
C THR A 234 -7.87 10.24 -3.60
N SER A 235 -8.18 9.67 -4.76
CA SER A 235 -9.37 9.98 -5.57
C SER A 235 -10.64 9.23 -5.13
N GLU A 236 -10.56 8.51 -4.00
CA GLU A 236 -11.67 7.84 -3.35
C GLU A 236 -12.72 8.86 -2.92
N ASN A 237 -14.00 8.54 -3.11
CA ASN A 237 -15.12 9.41 -2.75
C ASN A 237 -15.43 9.33 -1.25
N VAL A 238 -14.52 9.87 -0.43
CA VAL A 238 -14.61 9.90 1.03
C VAL A 238 -14.31 11.29 1.56
N ASP A 239 -15.04 11.69 2.61
CA ASP A 239 -14.85 12.95 3.30
C ASP A 239 -14.63 12.66 4.80
N PRO A 240 -13.50 13.06 5.40
CA PRO A 240 -12.37 13.77 4.78
C PRO A 240 -11.52 12.91 3.82
N PRO A 241 -10.88 13.53 2.81
CA PRO A 241 -10.06 12.80 1.84
C PRO A 241 -8.80 12.22 2.49
N ARG A 242 -8.35 11.06 2.01
CA ARG A 242 -7.26 10.28 2.63
C ARG A 242 -5.90 10.65 2.00
N PRO A 243 -4.92 11.13 2.77
CA PRO A 243 -3.60 11.45 2.24
C PRO A 243 -2.76 10.20 2.01
N PHE A 244 -2.08 10.12 0.87
CA PHE A 244 -1.23 8.96 0.50
C PHE A 244 0.19 9.35 0.09
N ILE A 245 0.47 10.64 -0.10
CA ILE A 245 1.83 11.17 -0.19
C ILE A 245 2.00 12.20 0.92
N LEU A 246 2.98 11.98 1.79
CA LEU A 246 3.29 12.88 2.89
C LEU A 246 4.78 13.16 2.93
N TYR A 247 5.17 14.34 3.41
CA TYR A 247 6.57 14.70 3.57
C TYR A 247 6.86 15.27 4.95
N TYR A 248 8.10 15.08 5.42
CA TYR A 248 8.63 15.65 6.64
C TYR A 248 9.93 16.39 6.32
N ASP A 249 10.00 17.65 6.73
CA ASP A 249 11.19 18.48 6.55
C ASP A 249 11.63 19.12 7.86
N PRO A 250 12.62 18.53 8.56
CA PRO A 250 13.10 19.06 9.83
C PRO A 250 13.80 20.41 9.64
N LYS A 251 13.58 21.35 10.56
CA LYS A 251 14.40 22.56 10.64
C LYS A 251 15.87 22.19 10.89
N ILE A 252 16.77 22.90 10.24
CA ILE A 252 18.21 22.79 10.45
C ILE A 252 18.57 23.80 11.54
N PRO A 253 18.98 23.34 12.73
CA PRO A 253 19.41 24.26 13.77
C PRO A 253 20.75 24.91 13.39
N PRO A 254 21.05 26.15 13.86
CA PRO A 254 22.24 26.89 13.46
C PRO A 254 23.55 26.09 13.62
N GLU A 255 23.67 25.32 14.71
CA GLU A 255 24.85 24.51 14.98
C GLU A 255 25.04 23.31 14.03
N SER A 256 24.03 22.98 13.22
CA SER A 256 24.08 21.94 12.20
C SER A 256 24.26 22.48 10.78
N GLU A 257 24.23 23.79 10.55
CA GLU A 257 24.40 24.37 9.20
C GLU A 257 25.72 23.96 8.54
N ALA A 258 26.78 23.84 9.34
CA ALA A 258 28.10 23.42 8.89
C ALA A 258 28.11 22.03 8.22
N GLN A 259 27.10 21.19 8.47
CA GLN A 259 26.99 19.86 7.87
C GLN A 259 26.82 19.88 6.35
N TYR A 260 26.35 20.99 5.78
CA TYR A 260 26.04 21.13 4.35
C TYR A 260 27.15 21.78 3.51
N CYS A 261 28.29 22.12 4.13
CA CYS A 261 29.45 22.70 3.44
C CYS A 261 30.58 21.68 3.35
N SER A 262 31.21 21.50 2.18
CA SER A 262 32.33 20.55 2.02
C SER A 262 33.48 20.80 3.00
N ASP A 263 33.80 22.05 3.28
CA ASP A 263 35.00 22.43 4.03
C ASP A 263 34.80 22.35 5.54
N THR A 264 33.56 22.50 6.01
CA THR A 264 33.24 22.53 7.45
C THR A 264 32.43 21.33 7.93
N CYS A 265 32.07 20.40 7.04
CA CYS A 265 31.20 19.28 7.42
C CYS A 265 31.89 18.22 8.29
N LYS A 266 33.23 18.20 8.39
CA LYS A 266 33.96 17.24 9.21
C LYS A 266 33.76 17.57 10.69
N GLY A 267 33.20 16.62 11.45
CA GLY A 267 32.87 16.82 12.86
C GLY A 267 31.68 17.75 13.12
N ALA A 268 30.99 18.22 12.08
CA ALA A 268 29.80 19.05 12.23
C ALA A 268 28.68 18.27 12.94
N LYS A 269 27.95 18.96 13.84
CA LYS A 269 26.76 18.39 14.47
C LYS A 269 25.71 18.10 13.40
N THR A 270 25.23 16.87 13.36
CA THR A 270 24.26 16.47 12.35
C THR A 270 22.85 16.92 12.71
N SER A 271 22.02 17.09 11.69
CA SER A 271 20.56 17.19 11.86
C SER A 271 19.85 16.27 10.85
N PRO A 272 18.68 15.71 11.21
CA PRO A 272 18.02 14.75 10.37
C PRO A 272 17.70 15.27 8.96
N GLY A 273 17.66 14.36 7.99
CA GLY A 273 17.27 14.66 6.62
C GLY A 273 15.76 14.72 6.41
N PRO A 274 15.32 15.11 5.20
CA PRO A 274 13.91 15.07 4.82
C PRO A 274 13.43 13.63 4.57
N ILE A 275 12.13 13.38 4.76
CA ILE A 275 11.47 12.09 4.46
C ILE A 275 10.27 12.33 3.55
N VAL A 276 10.07 11.47 2.55
CA VAL A 276 8.81 11.35 1.81
C VAL A 276 8.24 9.94 1.98
N LEU A 277 6.97 9.86 2.38
CA LEU A 277 6.16 8.65 2.40
C LEU A 277 5.29 8.64 1.14
N HIS A 278 5.25 7.54 0.41
CA HIS A 278 4.42 7.40 -0.79
C HIS A 278 3.73 6.05 -0.84
N GLY A 279 2.40 6.08 -0.84
CA GLY A 279 1.54 4.91 -0.69
C GLY A 279 1.26 4.09 -1.95
N GLY A 280 1.81 4.42 -3.12
CA GLY A 280 1.67 3.60 -4.34
C GLY A 280 2.96 3.46 -5.13
N PHE A 281 3.83 2.51 -4.78
CA PHE A 281 5.12 2.34 -5.45
C PHE A 281 5.01 1.72 -6.84
N THR A 282 3.90 1.06 -7.16
CA THR A 282 3.66 0.50 -8.51
C THR A 282 3.85 1.55 -9.60
N SER A 283 3.58 2.81 -9.25
CA SER A 283 3.86 3.97 -10.09
C SER A 283 5.31 4.08 -10.57
N ALA A 284 6.27 3.54 -9.83
CA ALA A 284 7.69 3.57 -10.16
C ALA A 284 8.11 2.58 -11.26
N PHE A 285 7.22 1.67 -11.66
CA PHE A 285 7.50 0.57 -12.60
C PHE A 285 6.52 0.48 -13.77
N SER A 286 5.24 0.80 -13.56
CA SER A 286 4.21 0.64 -14.61
C SER A 286 3.67 1.96 -15.14
N GLU A 287 3.76 3.04 -14.36
CA GLU A 287 3.09 4.32 -14.66
C GLU A 287 4.07 5.44 -15.05
N PHE A 288 5.35 5.11 -15.21
CA PHE A 288 6.33 6.02 -15.75
C PHE A 288 6.11 6.20 -17.25
N GLY A 289 5.30 7.19 -17.60
CA GLY A 289 5.35 7.79 -18.93
C GLY A 289 6.72 8.45 -19.17
N GLU A 290 7.16 8.53 -20.42
CA GLU A 290 8.31 9.35 -20.81
C GLU A 290 8.06 10.85 -20.58
N ASP A 291 6.82 11.23 -20.23
CA ASP A 291 6.42 12.61 -20.05
C ASP A 291 6.87 13.16 -18.68
N GLN A 292 7.81 14.12 -18.73
CA GLN A 292 8.29 14.89 -17.57
C GLN A 292 7.26 15.87 -16.98
N LYS A 293 5.97 15.51 -17.09
CA LYS A 293 4.82 16.26 -16.58
C LYS A 293 3.96 15.43 -15.62
N GLY A 294 4.03 14.10 -15.75
CA GLY A 294 3.32 13.09 -14.96
C GLY A 294 4.13 12.51 -13.78
N MET A 295 4.06 11.19 -13.61
CA MET A 295 4.75 10.44 -12.56
C MET A 295 6.26 10.66 -12.57
N GLY A 296 6.89 10.69 -13.74
CA GLY A 296 8.32 10.96 -13.85
C GLY A 296 8.73 12.33 -13.30
N ARG A 297 7.87 13.34 -13.41
CA ARG A 297 8.10 14.64 -12.78
C ARG A 297 8.00 14.56 -11.26
N LEU A 298 6.98 13.88 -10.73
CA LEU A 298 6.79 13.74 -9.29
C LEU A 298 8.03 13.10 -8.66
N ILE A 299 8.50 12.00 -9.25
CA ILE A 299 9.69 11.31 -8.75
C ILE A 299 10.93 12.20 -8.83
N ILE A 300 11.18 12.91 -9.94
CA ILE A 300 12.28 13.89 -10.00
C ILE A 300 12.14 14.96 -8.90
N SER A 301 10.94 15.51 -8.71
CA SER A 301 10.71 16.54 -7.69
C SER A 301 11.07 16.02 -6.31
N ILE A 302 10.69 14.78 -5.98
CA ILE A 302 11.06 14.13 -4.72
C ILE A 302 12.57 13.92 -4.64
N SER A 303 13.22 13.38 -5.68
CA SER A 303 14.68 13.19 -5.71
C SER A 303 15.42 14.49 -5.46
N CYS A 304 15.04 15.56 -6.16
CA CYS A 304 15.63 16.88 -6.00
C CYS A 304 15.43 17.40 -4.57
N TRP A 305 14.20 17.30 -4.07
CA TRP A 305 13.81 17.82 -2.76
C TRP A 305 14.54 17.12 -1.61
N LEU A 306 14.76 15.80 -1.72
CA LEU A 306 15.43 15.01 -0.69
C LEU A 306 16.91 15.39 -0.50
N THR A 307 17.57 15.97 -1.51
CA THR A 307 18.98 16.39 -1.40
C THR A 307 19.22 17.58 -0.47
N ARG A 308 18.20 18.41 -0.21
CA ARG A 308 18.34 19.77 0.36
C ARG A 308 19.31 20.64 -0.47
N PHE A 309 19.16 20.59 -1.78
CA PHE A 309 20.05 21.26 -2.73
C PHE A 309 20.26 22.74 -2.41
N GLU A 310 19.19 23.47 -2.08
CA GLU A 310 19.25 24.90 -1.79
C GLU A 310 20.17 25.23 -0.61
N GLU A 311 20.16 24.41 0.44
CA GLU A 311 21.01 24.59 1.62
C GLU A 311 22.48 24.28 1.30
N ARG A 312 22.73 23.21 0.54
CA ARG A 312 24.08 22.84 0.08
C ARG A 312 24.68 23.91 -0.84
N VAL A 313 23.88 24.45 -1.76
CA VAL A 313 24.28 25.54 -2.66
C VAL A 313 24.54 26.83 -1.88
N TYR A 314 23.67 27.17 -0.92
CA TYR A 314 23.89 28.32 -0.05
C TYR A 314 25.22 28.21 0.70
N ALA A 315 25.47 27.07 1.34
CA ALA A 315 26.70 26.81 2.09
C ALA A 315 27.94 26.86 1.19
N SER A 316 27.89 26.23 0.01
CA SER A 316 28.96 26.27 -1.00
C SER A 316 29.29 27.71 -1.42
N LYS A 317 28.28 28.52 -1.76
CA LYS A 317 28.48 29.91 -2.22
C LYS A 317 29.04 30.82 -1.13
N ILE A 318 28.52 30.75 0.09
CA ILE A 318 28.95 31.61 1.20
C ILE A 318 30.40 31.29 1.62
N LYS A 319 30.81 30.02 1.51
CA LYS A 319 32.15 29.58 1.91
C LYS A 319 33.17 29.55 0.77
N GLY A 320 32.73 29.72 -0.49
CA GLY A 320 33.60 29.54 -1.65
C GLY A 320 34.08 28.09 -1.82
N ALA A 321 33.29 27.14 -1.34
CA ALA A 321 33.65 25.73 -1.22
C ALA A 321 32.94 24.88 -2.30
N PRO A 322 33.48 23.72 -2.69
CA PRO A 322 32.77 22.77 -3.56
C PRO A 322 31.37 22.41 -3.03
N LEU A 323 30.45 22.10 -3.94
CA LEU A 323 29.12 21.62 -3.56
C LEU A 323 29.25 20.25 -2.88
N LEU A 324 28.75 20.13 -1.65
CA LEU A 324 28.77 18.85 -0.95
C LEU A 324 27.69 17.92 -1.53
N THR A 325 28.10 16.82 -2.15
CA THR A 325 27.20 15.84 -2.79
C THR A 325 27.13 14.49 -2.05
N THR A 326 27.63 14.43 -0.82
CA THR A 326 27.68 13.23 0.02
C THR A 326 27.02 13.46 1.38
N SER A 327 26.92 12.41 2.19
CA SER A 327 26.43 12.45 3.59
C SER A 327 27.50 11.96 4.55
N HIS A 328 27.28 12.12 5.86
CA HIS A 328 28.21 11.60 6.86
C HIS A 328 28.30 10.07 6.79
N ALA A 329 29.51 9.55 6.92
CA ALA A 329 29.74 8.11 7.04
C ALA A 329 29.10 7.57 8.33
N LEU A 330 28.63 6.33 8.25
CA LEU A 330 28.17 5.60 9.42
C LEU A 330 29.37 4.90 10.05
N SER A 331 29.69 5.23 11.31
CA SER A 331 30.87 4.69 12.01
C SER A 331 30.51 3.61 13.05
N LYS A 332 29.22 3.32 13.22
CA LYS A 332 28.73 2.33 14.18
C LYS A 332 28.87 0.93 13.58
N GLU A 333 29.23 -0.03 14.42
CA GLU A 333 29.14 -1.46 14.09
C GLU A 333 27.69 -1.95 14.28
N TYR A 334 27.17 -2.62 13.26
CA TYR A 334 25.80 -3.14 13.27
C TYR A 334 25.79 -4.65 13.50
N LYS A 335 25.14 -5.08 14.59
CA LYS A 335 25.01 -6.49 14.95
C LYS A 335 23.81 -7.10 14.21
N VAL A 336 23.90 -8.40 13.91
CA VAL A 336 22.83 -9.16 13.27
C VAL A 336 22.11 -10.03 14.31
N PRO A 337 21.11 -9.53 15.05
CA PRO A 337 20.27 -10.36 15.90
C PRO A 337 19.28 -11.16 15.05
N THR A 338 18.75 -12.24 15.61
CA THR A 338 17.58 -12.91 15.03
C THR A 338 16.37 -11.97 15.07
N PHE A 339 15.68 -11.82 13.95
CA PHE A 339 14.49 -10.99 13.87
C PHE A 339 13.22 -11.84 13.96
N THR A 340 12.40 -11.58 14.99
CA THR A 340 11.13 -12.29 15.23
C THR A 340 9.91 -11.43 14.96
N GLY A 341 10.09 -10.20 14.44
CA GLY A 341 9.01 -9.25 14.18
C GLY A 341 8.31 -9.43 12.84
N TRP A 342 8.58 -10.53 12.12
CA TRP A 342 7.90 -10.86 10.87
C TRP A 342 6.39 -11.00 11.07
N ARG A 343 5.63 -10.70 10.03
CA ARG A 343 4.19 -10.97 10.03
C ARG A 343 3.94 -12.47 10.02
N SER A 344 2.87 -12.87 10.69
CA SER A 344 2.39 -14.25 10.63
C SER A 344 1.86 -14.57 9.23
N HIS A 345 2.29 -15.70 8.66
CA HIS A 345 1.66 -16.26 7.45
C HIS A 345 0.21 -16.67 7.72
N TYR A 346 -0.08 -17.10 8.95
CA TYR A 346 -1.46 -17.34 9.38
C TYR A 346 -2.23 -16.02 9.44
N ARG A 347 -3.19 -15.86 8.53
CA ARG A 347 -4.17 -14.77 8.52
C ARG A 347 -5.56 -15.37 8.78
N PRO A 348 -6.22 -15.06 9.91
CA PRO A 348 -7.63 -15.42 10.06
C PRO A 348 -8.45 -14.79 8.93
N ARG A 349 -9.60 -15.37 8.57
CA ARG A 349 -10.39 -14.88 7.44
C ARG A 349 -11.35 -13.77 7.84
N HIS A 350 -11.57 -12.79 6.97
CA HIS A 350 -12.78 -11.97 6.97
C HIS A 350 -13.71 -12.50 5.89
N SER A 351 -14.74 -13.23 6.28
CA SER A 351 -15.72 -13.80 5.36
C SER A 351 -16.92 -12.87 5.20
N ILE A 352 -17.18 -12.48 3.96
CA ILE A 352 -18.35 -11.71 3.56
C ILE A 352 -19.39 -12.69 2.99
N LEU A 353 -20.46 -12.91 3.74
CA LEU A 353 -21.55 -13.80 3.33
C LEU A 353 -22.59 -12.97 2.57
N ALA A 354 -22.74 -13.26 1.28
CA ALA A 354 -23.76 -12.69 0.41
C ALA A 354 -24.89 -13.70 0.25
N LEU A 355 -25.98 -13.51 1.00
CA LEU A 355 -27.06 -14.49 1.13
C LEU A 355 -28.26 -14.14 0.25
N ASP A 356 -28.63 -15.03 -0.66
CA ASP A 356 -29.80 -14.85 -1.52
C ASP A 356 -31.10 -14.86 -0.69
N SER A 357 -31.87 -13.79 -0.85
CA SER A 357 -33.16 -13.54 -0.21
C SER A 357 -34.28 -13.29 -1.22
N SER A 358 -34.08 -13.72 -2.47
CA SER A 358 -35.05 -13.59 -3.56
C SER A 358 -36.33 -14.39 -3.32
N GLY A 359 -37.31 -14.21 -4.21
CA GLY A 359 -38.62 -14.85 -4.10
C GLY A 359 -38.58 -16.38 -4.09
N SER A 360 -37.64 -16.99 -4.82
CA SER A 360 -37.45 -18.45 -4.88
C SER A 360 -36.97 -19.05 -3.56
N MET A 361 -36.29 -18.25 -2.73
CA MET A 361 -35.79 -18.67 -1.42
C MET A 361 -36.87 -18.71 -0.32
N ARG A 362 -38.10 -18.27 -0.59
CA ARG A 362 -39.14 -18.07 0.42
C ARG A 362 -39.41 -19.34 1.27
N ASN A 363 -39.62 -19.14 2.57
CA ASN A 363 -39.95 -20.16 3.56
C ASN A 363 -38.79 -21.13 3.86
N GLY A 364 -38.93 -22.39 3.43
CA GLY A 364 -38.05 -23.50 3.81
C GLY A 364 -36.58 -23.29 3.42
N PRO A 365 -36.28 -22.97 2.15
CA PRO A 365 -34.91 -22.77 1.68
C PRO A 365 -34.16 -21.69 2.46
N TYR A 366 -34.74 -20.49 2.63
CA TYR A 366 -34.07 -19.41 3.34
C TYR A 366 -33.79 -19.74 4.80
N ASN A 367 -34.73 -20.37 5.52
CA ASN A 367 -34.48 -20.77 6.91
C ASN A 367 -33.32 -21.76 7.04
N GLN A 368 -33.16 -22.67 6.08
CA GLN A 368 -32.04 -23.62 6.05
C GLN A 368 -30.73 -22.94 5.66
N LEU A 369 -30.75 -21.95 4.75
CA LEU A 369 -29.58 -21.12 4.46
C LEU A 369 -29.07 -20.40 5.70
N ILE A 370 -29.97 -19.88 6.54
CA ILE A 370 -29.62 -19.25 7.82
C ILE A 370 -28.93 -20.26 8.77
N ILE A 371 -29.39 -21.51 8.81
CA ILE A 371 -28.74 -22.57 9.60
C ILE A 371 -27.32 -22.84 9.09
N ALA A 372 -27.15 -23.06 7.78
CA ALA A 372 -25.83 -23.27 7.16
C ALA A 372 -24.88 -22.09 7.41
N SER A 373 -25.41 -20.86 7.29
CA SER A 373 -24.65 -19.64 7.55
C SER A 373 -24.22 -19.54 9.01
N ASN A 374 -25.09 -19.89 9.96
CA ASN A 374 -24.77 -19.88 11.38
C ASN A 374 -23.71 -20.93 11.76
N GLU A 375 -23.71 -22.11 11.13
CA GLU A 375 -22.64 -23.09 11.34
C GLU A 375 -21.29 -22.58 10.81
N TYR A 376 -21.29 -21.95 9.64
CA TYR A 376 -20.09 -21.31 9.10
C TYR A 376 -19.56 -20.19 10.01
N ILE A 377 -20.46 -19.33 10.51
CA ILE A 377 -20.14 -18.27 11.46
C ILE A 377 -19.50 -18.85 12.72
N ASP A 378 -20.06 -19.94 13.27
CA ASP A 378 -19.51 -20.59 14.46
C ASP A 378 -18.10 -21.12 14.24
N ILE A 379 -17.83 -21.77 13.09
CA ILE A 379 -16.51 -22.30 12.76
C ILE A 379 -15.50 -21.16 12.58
N GLN A 380 -15.83 -20.14 11.78
CA GLN A 380 -14.93 -19.01 11.55
C GLN A 380 -14.67 -18.22 12.84
N THR A 381 -15.69 -18.05 13.69
CA THR A 381 -15.53 -17.36 14.98
C THR A 381 -14.56 -18.11 15.90
N LYS A 382 -14.64 -19.46 15.94
CA LYS A 382 -13.69 -20.29 16.69
C LYS A 382 -12.26 -20.18 16.14
N ASN A 383 -12.12 -20.05 14.82
CA ASN A 383 -10.84 -19.87 14.15
C ASN A 383 -10.34 -18.41 14.17
N GLY A 384 -10.95 -17.54 15.00
CA GLY A 384 -10.54 -16.14 15.15
C GLY A 384 -10.88 -15.25 13.95
N GLY A 385 -11.64 -15.76 12.99
CA GLY A 385 -12.13 -15.07 11.80
C GLY A 385 -13.13 -13.96 12.12
N LEU A 386 -13.42 -13.15 11.12
CA LEU A 386 -14.32 -12.02 11.13
C LEU A 386 -15.43 -12.26 10.10
N ILE A 387 -16.67 -11.91 10.43
CA ILE A 387 -17.82 -12.11 9.55
C ILE A 387 -18.49 -10.77 9.25
N SER A 388 -18.82 -10.54 7.99
CA SER A 388 -19.85 -9.60 7.57
C SER A 388 -20.96 -10.36 6.84
N VAL A 389 -22.22 -9.99 7.07
CA VAL A 389 -23.37 -10.62 6.41
C VAL A 389 -24.26 -9.55 5.81
N PHE A 390 -24.61 -9.76 4.55
CA PHE A 390 -25.69 -9.03 3.90
C PHE A 390 -26.55 -10.01 3.11
N THR A 391 -27.80 -9.62 2.90
CA THR A 391 -28.73 -10.34 2.03
C THR A 391 -28.94 -9.57 0.74
N HIS A 392 -29.21 -10.30 -0.34
CA HIS A 392 -29.43 -9.71 -1.65
C HIS A 392 -30.69 -10.28 -2.32
N SER A 393 -31.40 -9.40 -3.02
CA SER A 393 -32.52 -9.71 -3.91
C SER A 393 -32.57 -8.61 -4.99
N HIS A 394 -33.68 -7.87 -5.10
CA HIS A 394 -33.81 -6.69 -5.93
C HIS A 394 -33.08 -5.49 -5.32
N GLU A 395 -32.85 -5.54 -4.01
CA GLU A 395 -32.04 -4.64 -3.20
C GLU A 395 -31.05 -5.41 -2.32
N VAL A 396 -30.21 -4.70 -1.57
CA VAL A 396 -29.21 -5.29 -0.65
C VAL A 396 -29.41 -4.74 0.76
N LYS A 397 -29.39 -5.62 1.75
CA LYS A 397 -29.56 -5.28 3.16
C LYS A 397 -28.39 -5.80 3.98
N ILE A 398 -27.60 -4.89 4.53
CA ILE A 398 -26.54 -5.24 5.48
C ILE A 398 -27.19 -5.68 6.79
N ILE A 399 -26.89 -6.89 7.24
CA ILE A 399 -27.34 -7.40 8.54
C ILE A 399 -26.37 -6.96 9.63
N TYR A 400 -25.06 -7.16 9.40
CA TYR A 400 -23.98 -6.60 10.19
C TYR A 400 -22.66 -6.66 9.43
N GLU A 401 -21.73 -5.78 9.80
CA GLU A 401 -20.34 -5.84 9.38
C GLU A 401 -19.46 -6.21 10.57
N GLN A 402 -18.50 -7.11 10.35
CA GLN A 402 -17.41 -7.38 11.30
C GLN A 402 -17.87 -7.79 12.72
N GLY A 403 -18.96 -8.55 12.84
CA GLY A 403 -19.72 -8.71 14.10
C GLY A 403 -19.86 -10.12 14.67
N ASN A 404 -19.46 -11.17 13.95
CA ASN A 404 -19.44 -12.58 14.39
C ASN A 404 -20.68 -13.10 15.17
N ARG A 405 -21.87 -12.53 14.91
CA ARG A 405 -23.09 -12.94 15.60
C ARG A 405 -23.91 -13.90 14.77
N LYS A 406 -24.71 -14.73 15.43
CA LYS A 406 -25.69 -15.55 14.73
C LYS A 406 -26.80 -14.69 14.12
N LEU A 407 -27.31 -15.18 13.01
CA LEU A 407 -28.46 -14.64 12.29
C LEU A 407 -29.74 -15.21 12.90
N GLY A 408 -30.74 -14.35 13.07
CA GLY A 408 -32.09 -14.73 13.44
C GLY A 408 -32.84 -15.42 12.29
N SER A 409 -33.89 -16.19 12.61
CA SER A 409 -34.77 -16.77 11.61
C SER A 409 -35.39 -15.69 10.73
N ASN A 410 -35.35 -15.88 9.41
CA ASN A 410 -35.79 -14.89 8.40
C ASN A 410 -35.11 -13.51 8.48
N GLU A 411 -34.03 -13.34 9.25
CA GLU A 411 -33.34 -12.06 9.34
C GLU A 411 -32.82 -11.64 7.95
N GLY A 412 -33.17 -10.42 7.53
CA GLY A 412 -32.75 -9.87 6.23
C GLY A 412 -33.51 -10.42 5.01
N PHE A 413 -34.56 -11.25 5.17
CA PHE A 413 -35.36 -11.72 4.04
C PHE A 413 -36.25 -10.60 3.48
N GLU A 414 -36.17 -10.34 2.17
CA GLU A 414 -36.93 -9.25 1.52
C GLU A 414 -37.84 -9.73 0.36
N SER A 415 -37.56 -10.89 -0.25
CA SER A 415 -38.23 -11.38 -1.47
C SER A 415 -37.97 -10.46 -2.69
N GLY A 416 -38.25 -10.95 -3.90
CA GLY A 416 -38.05 -10.20 -5.15
C GLY A 416 -37.18 -10.92 -6.19
N TYR A 417 -36.79 -10.24 -7.26
CA TYR A 417 -35.84 -10.78 -8.25
C TYR A 417 -34.41 -10.77 -7.69
N ASN A 418 -33.46 -11.36 -8.41
CA ASN A 418 -32.08 -11.52 -7.93
C ASN A 418 -31.12 -10.60 -8.70
N ASN A 419 -30.41 -9.71 -8.00
CA ASN A 419 -29.52 -8.71 -8.61
C ASN A 419 -28.07 -8.87 -8.15
N PHE A 420 -27.32 -9.73 -8.85
CA PHE A 420 -25.92 -10.03 -8.51
C PHE A 420 -24.99 -8.82 -8.59
N LYS A 421 -25.32 -7.81 -9.40
CA LYS A 421 -24.50 -6.59 -9.49
C LYS A 421 -24.52 -5.82 -8.18
N LEU A 422 -25.71 -5.62 -7.60
CA LEU A 422 -25.83 -4.95 -6.31
C LEU A 422 -25.15 -5.75 -5.20
N ALA A 423 -25.30 -7.07 -5.23
CA ALA A 423 -24.66 -7.95 -4.25
C ALA A 423 -23.12 -7.85 -4.31
N LEU A 424 -22.53 -7.92 -5.50
CA LEU A 424 -21.07 -7.82 -5.66
C LEU A 424 -20.54 -6.41 -5.41
N ASP A 425 -21.30 -5.36 -5.74
CA ASP A 425 -20.96 -3.99 -5.35
C ASP A 425 -20.92 -3.83 -3.81
N MET A 426 -21.90 -4.38 -3.09
CA MET A 426 -21.89 -4.37 -1.63
C MET A 426 -20.71 -5.16 -1.07
N ALA A 427 -20.43 -6.35 -1.60
CA ALA A 427 -19.27 -7.14 -1.20
C ALA A 427 -17.96 -6.36 -1.40
N LEU A 428 -17.82 -5.64 -2.52
CA LEU A 428 -16.68 -4.76 -2.80
C LEU A 428 -16.56 -3.61 -1.79
N GLN A 429 -17.68 -2.97 -1.42
CA GLN A 429 -17.68 -1.91 -0.41
C GLN A 429 -17.22 -2.42 0.98
N ILE A 430 -17.74 -3.58 1.41
CA ILE A 430 -17.34 -4.21 2.69
C ILE A 430 -15.86 -4.65 2.64
N ALA A 431 -15.44 -5.25 1.52
CA ALA A 431 -14.06 -5.69 1.31
C ALA A 431 -13.03 -4.56 1.39
N ARG A 432 -13.36 -3.36 0.91
CA ARG A 432 -12.50 -2.16 1.03
C ARG A 432 -12.24 -1.76 2.49
N ARG A 433 -13.09 -2.22 3.42
CA ARG A 433 -12.96 -2.01 4.87
C ARG A 433 -12.41 -3.23 5.60
N ASN A 434 -11.96 -4.26 4.89
CA ASN A 434 -11.34 -5.44 5.50
C ASN A 434 -10.11 -5.04 6.34
N PRO A 435 -10.02 -5.44 7.62
CA PRO A 435 -8.84 -5.12 8.40
C PRO A 435 -7.62 -5.89 7.86
N PRO A 436 -6.46 -5.24 7.72
CA PRO A 436 -5.23 -5.79 7.12
C PRO A 436 -4.80 -7.19 7.60
N LYS A 437 -5.01 -7.49 8.88
CA LYS A 437 -4.65 -8.79 9.48
C LYS A 437 -5.51 -9.96 9.00
N TYR A 438 -6.64 -9.70 8.33
CA TYR A 438 -7.56 -10.72 7.86
C TYR A 438 -7.41 -10.96 6.36
N GLU A 439 -7.46 -12.22 5.94
CA GLU A 439 -7.65 -12.57 4.54
C GLU A 439 -9.13 -12.42 4.17
N CYS A 440 -9.47 -11.49 3.27
CA CYS A 440 -10.86 -11.27 2.88
C CYS A 440 -11.32 -12.32 1.84
N ARG A 441 -12.50 -12.92 2.07
CA ARG A 441 -13.17 -13.82 1.13
C ARG A 441 -14.65 -13.49 1.01
N VAL A 442 -15.22 -13.73 -0.16
CA VAL A 442 -16.67 -13.61 -0.39
C VAL A 442 -17.24 -15.01 -0.57
N LEU A 443 -18.28 -15.32 0.21
CA LEU A 443 -19.11 -16.51 0.02
C LEU A 443 -20.44 -16.06 -0.58
N PHE A 444 -20.60 -16.31 -1.88
CA PHE A 444 -21.77 -15.91 -2.64
C PHE A 444 -22.75 -17.07 -2.76
N PHE A 445 -23.87 -17.00 -2.04
CA PHE A 445 -24.93 -17.99 -2.13
C PHE A 445 -26.05 -17.52 -3.06
N THR A 446 -26.59 -18.44 -3.89
CA THR A 446 -27.75 -18.19 -4.76
C THR A 446 -28.49 -19.47 -5.13
N ASP A 447 -29.81 -19.40 -5.30
CA ASP A 447 -30.62 -20.48 -5.91
C ASP A 447 -31.05 -20.16 -7.35
N GLY A 448 -30.82 -18.93 -7.80
CA GLY A 448 -31.24 -18.43 -9.10
C GLY A 448 -30.13 -17.74 -9.89
N VAL A 449 -30.53 -17.10 -10.99
CA VAL A 449 -29.64 -16.33 -11.88
C VAL A 449 -29.90 -14.85 -11.71
N CYS A 450 -28.94 -14.01 -12.12
CA CYS A 450 -29.16 -12.57 -12.18
C CYS A 450 -30.33 -12.24 -13.12
N ASP A 451 -31.31 -11.50 -12.59
CA ASP A 451 -32.54 -11.11 -13.28
C ASP A 451 -32.80 -9.59 -13.17
N CYS A 452 -31.73 -8.81 -13.12
CA CYS A 452 -31.83 -7.37 -13.25
C CYS A 452 -32.25 -6.96 -14.67
N SER A 453 -32.66 -5.70 -14.87
CA SER A 453 -33.14 -5.17 -16.15
C SER A 453 -32.17 -5.38 -17.34
N TYR A 454 -30.86 -5.46 -17.08
CA TYR A 454 -29.86 -5.77 -18.11
C TYR A 454 -29.79 -7.27 -18.45
N CYS A 455 -29.96 -8.14 -17.46
CA CYS A 455 -29.79 -9.59 -17.60
C CYS A 455 -31.09 -10.32 -17.98
N SER A 456 -32.25 -9.74 -17.72
CA SER A 456 -33.56 -10.36 -17.98
C SER A 456 -33.80 -10.64 -19.47
N CYS A 457 -33.19 -9.87 -20.38
CA CYS A 457 -33.28 -10.07 -21.82
C CYS A 457 -32.11 -10.87 -22.45
N ARG A 458 -31.23 -11.46 -21.64
CA ARG A 458 -30.00 -12.14 -22.08
C ARG A 458 -29.98 -13.62 -21.69
N SER A 459 -29.17 -14.42 -22.36
CA SER A 459 -29.03 -15.86 -22.09
C SER A 459 -27.58 -16.26 -21.80
N GLY A 460 -27.41 -17.34 -21.02
CA GLY A 460 -26.11 -17.92 -20.69
C GLY A 460 -25.08 -16.89 -20.21
N ASN A 461 -23.90 -16.90 -20.83
CA ASN A 461 -22.74 -16.08 -20.45
C ASN A 461 -22.92 -14.57 -20.66
N GLU A 462 -23.98 -14.14 -21.35
CA GLU A 462 -24.30 -12.74 -21.51
C GLU A 462 -24.94 -12.12 -20.25
N LYS A 463 -25.35 -12.96 -19.28
CA LYS A 463 -25.83 -12.53 -17.96
C LYS A 463 -24.68 -12.16 -17.02
N ASN A 464 -23.89 -11.15 -17.38
CA ASN A 464 -22.64 -10.80 -16.70
C ASN A 464 -22.55 -9.32 -16.27
N CYS A 465 -23.68 -8.68 -15.94
CA CYS A 465 -23.72 -7.25 -15.55
C CYS A 465 -22.85 -6.88 -14.34
N PHE A 466 -22.42 -7.88 -13.57
CA PHE A 466 -21.65 -7.81 -12.34
C PHE A 466 -20.15 -8.09 -12.54
N LYS A 467 -19.71 -8.27 -13.79
CA LYS A 467 -18.33 -8.64 -14.12
C LYS A 467 -17.32 -7.60 -13.59
N SER A 468 -17.66 -6.31 -13.69
CA SER A 468 -16.75 -5.24 -13.27
C SER A 468 -16.45 -5.28 -11.76
N GLU A 469 -17.48 -5.53 -10.95
CA GLU A 469 -17.37 -5.61 -9.50
C GLU A 469 -16.60 -6.87 -9.08
N ALA A 470 -16.86 -8.01 -9.72
CA ALA A 470 -16.11 -9.25 -9.49
C ALA A 470 -14.63 -9.11 -9.90
N ASP A 471 -14.33 -8.51 -11.05
CA ASP A 471 -12.95 -8.26 -11.49
C ASP A 471 -12.22 -7.28 -10.56
N GLN A 472 -12.94 -6.33 -9.94
CA GLN A 472 -12.37 -5.45 -8.91
C GLN A 472 -12.03 -6.21 -7.62
N LEU A 473 -12.90 -7.11 -7.16
CA LEU A 473 -12.61 -7.98 -6.02
C LEU A 473 -11.37 -8.85 -6.29
N ASP A 474 -11.26 -9.44 -7.48
CA ASP A 474 -10.08 -10.24 -7.88
C ASP A 474 -8.80 -9.41 -7.93
N ALA A 475 -8.88 -8.17 -8.45
CA ALA A 475 -7.76 -7.23 -8.46
C ALA A 475 -7.30 -6.82 -7.04
N MET A 476 -8.20 -6.87 -6.05
CA MET A 476 -7.87 -6.70 -4.64
C MET A 476 -7.31 -7.98 -3.99
N GLY A 477 -7.17 -9.07 -4.76
CA GLY A 477 -6.70 -10.37 -4.28
C GLY A 477 -7.78 -11.20 -3.57
N ILE A 478 -9.05 -10.81 -3.67
CA ILE A 478 -10.15 -11.42 -2.93
C ILE A 478 -10.70 -12.63 -3.68
N GLN A 479 -10.77 -13.75 -2.96
CA GLN A 479 -11.40 -14.97 -3.44
C GLN A 479 -12.93 -14.88 -3.33
N ILE A 480 -13.62 -15.37 -4.36
CA ILE A 480 -15.08 -15.50 -4.37
C ILE A 480 -15.44 -16.98 -4.54
N ASP A 481 -15.91 -17.60 -3.46
CA ASP A 481 -16.53 -18.93 -3.46
C ASP A 481 -18.03 -18.78 -3.76
N VAL A 482 -18.56 -19.62 -4.65
CA VAL A 482 -19.94 -19.53 -5.13
C VAL A 482 -20.67 -20.82 -4.81
N ILE A 483 -21.76 -20.70 -4.07
CA ILE A 483 -22.56 -21.82 -3.58
C ILE A 483 -23.94 -21.74 -4.22
N GLY A 484 -24.20 -22.67 -5.13
CA GLY A 484 -25.48 -22.84 -5.79
C GLY A 484 -26.40 -23.79 -5.01
N PHE A 485 -27.70 -23.56 -5.07
CA PHE A 485 -28.71 -24.49 -4.58
C PHE A 485 -29.67 -24.93 -5.69
N GLY A 486 -30.03 -26.22 -5.69
CA GLY A 486 -31.02 -26.79 -6.60
C GLY A 486 -30.47 -27.07 -8.00
N GLY A 487 -31.26 -26.75 -9.03
CA GLY A 487 -30.97 -27.05 -10.44
C GLY A 487 -30.22 -25.95 -11.19
N ILE A 488 -29.47 -25.10 -10.48
CA ILE A 488 -28.77 -23.95 -11.07
C ILE A 488 -27.63 -24.38 -11.99
N ASP A 489 -27.43 -23.62 -13.08
CA ASP A 489 -26.38 -23.86 -14.05
C ASP A 489 -25.00 -23.43 -13.52
N GLU A 490 -24.09 -24.40 -13.43
CA GLU A 490 -22.71 -24.19 -12.99
C GLU A 490 -21.96 -23.18 -13.86
N SER A 491 -22.27 -23.08 -15.16
CA SER A 491 -21.63 -22.14 -16.07
C SER A 491 -21.88 -20.69 -15.67
N ILE A 492 -23.07 -20.39 -15.16
CA ILE A 492 -23.45 -19.05 -14.69
C ILE A 492 -22.74 -18.71 -13.38
N LEU A 493 -22.66 -19.68 -12.46
CA LEU A 493 -21.93 -19.50 -11.19
C LEU A 493 -20.43 -19.27 -11.42
N ASN A 494 -19.85 -19.94 -12.41
CA ASN A 494 -18.45 -19.74 -12.80
C ASN A 494 -18.16 -18.31 -13.30
N LEU A 495 -19.16 -17.54 -13.73
CA LEU A 495 -18.98 -16.13 -14.09
C LEU A 495 -18.73 -15.24 -12.87
N ILE A 496 -19.14 -15.67 -11.67
CA ILE A 496 -18.99 -14.94 -10.41
C ILE A 496 -17.66 -15.28 -9.73
N LYS A 497 -17.27 -16.57 -9.78
CA LYS A 497 -16.03 -17.07 -9.17
C LYS A 497 -14.81 -16.22 -9.52
N ARG A 498 -13.97 -15.91 -8.54
CA ARG A 498 -12.68 -15.22 -8.70
C ARG A 498 -11.59 -15.83 -7.81
N GLY A 499 -10.34 -15.59 -8.17
CA GLY A 499 -9.17 -16.18 -7.49
C GLY A 499 -9.19 -17.70 -7.44
N GLN A 500 -8.82 -18.26 -6.29
CA GLN A 500 -8.86 -19.71 -6.02
C GLN A 500 -10.24 -20.22 -5.58
N GLY A 501 -11.28 -19.38 -5.76
CA GLY A 501 -12.65 -19.72 -5.39
C GLY A 501 -13.17 -20.98 -6.06
N GLN A 502 -14.10 -21.63 -5.40
CA GLN A 502 -14.76 -22.83 -5.90
C GLN A 502 -16.23 -22.55 -6.20
N VAL A 503 -16.74 -23.21 -7.22
CA VAL A 503 -18.19 -23.34 -7.44
C VAL A 503 -18.61 -24.67 -6.84
N SER A 504 -19.69 -24.69 -6.07
CA SER A 504 -20.27 -25.91 -5.51
C SER A 504 -21.78 -25.81 -5.54
N ILE A 505 -22.46 -26.88 -5.96
CA ILE A 505 -23.92 -26.91 -6.06
C ILE A 505 -24.46 -27.98 -5.12
N GLY A 506 -25.28 -27.55 -4.15
CA GLY A 506 -26.02 -28.45 -3.28
C GLY A 506 -27.38 -28.80 -3.90
N LYS A 507 -27.68 -30.11 -4.00
CA LYS A 507 -29.01 -30.56 -4.46
C LYS A 507 -30.06 -30.43 -3.35
N THR A 508 -29.59 -30.56 -2.10
CA THR A 508 -30.38 -30.40 -0.88
C THR A 508 -29.73 -29.33 0.00
N MET A 509 -30.49 -28.80 0.97
CA MET A 509 -29.91 -27.85 1.93
C MET A 509 -28.90 -28.50 2.87
N ASP A 510 -29.03 -29.80 3.16
CA ASP A 510 -28.00 -30.54 3.89
C ASP A 510 -26.67 -30.57 3.12
N ASP A 511 -26.71 -30.63 1.79
CA ASP A 511 -25.51 -30.51 0.97
C ASP A 511 -24.91 -29.11 1.06
N VAL A 512 -25.76 -28.07 1.07
CA VAL A 512 -25.32 -26.68 1.26
C VAL A 512 -24.62 -26.52 2.61
N VAL A 513 -25.19 -27.04 3.70
CA VAL A 513 -24.55 -27.04 5.03
C VAL A 513 -23.16 -27.68 4.96
N LYS A 514 -23.03 -28.88 4.37
CA LYS A 514 -21.73 -29.56 4.22
C LYS A 514 -20.73 -28.76 3.39
N ILE A 515 -21.20 -28.06 2.35
CA ILE A 515 -20.36 -27.17 1.53
C ILE A 515 -19.85 -26.00 2.36
N PHE A 516 -20.72 -25.32 3.12
CA PHE A 516 -20.32 -24.23 4.01
C PHE A 516 -19.29 -24.71 5.04
N VAL A 517 -19.54 -25.83 5.72
CA VAL A 517 -18.61 -26.42 6.70
C VAL A 517 -17.26 -26.76 6.06
N ARG A 518 -17.27 -27.39 4.87
CA ARG A 518 -16.04 -27.70 4.14
C ARG A 518 -15.25 -26.45 3.80
N ILE A 519 -15.89 -25.41 3.26
CA ILE A 519 -15.24 -24.14 2.93
C ILE A 519 -14.68 -23.48 4.18
N ALA A 520 -15.40 -23.55 5.31
CA ALA A 520 -14.94 -23.02 6.58
C ALA A 520 -13.64 -23.71 7.07
N ALA A 521 -13.46 -24.99 6.77
CA ALA A 521 -12.35 -25.82 7.25
C ALA A 521 -11.09 -25.83 6.36
N THR A 522 -11.16 -25.42 5.08
CA THR A 522 -10.13 -25.72 4.06
C THR A 522 -8.74 -25.07 4.22
N ASP A 523 -8.47 -24.25 5.25
CA ASP A 523 -7.14 -23.63 5.41
C ASP A 523 -6.26 -24.30 6.49
N ASP A 524 -6.82 -25.05 7.45
CA ASP A 524 -6.03 -25.70 8.51
C ASP A 524 -5.24 -26.95 8.00
N GLU A 525 -5.70 -27.59 6.92
CA GLU A 525 -5.05 -28.82 6.40
C GLU A 525 -3.91 -28.57 5.39
N ASN A 526 -3.89 -27.42 4.72
CA ASN A 526 -2.87 -27.11 3.72
C ASN A 526 -1.61 -26.48 4.32
N GLU A 527 -1.71 -25.79 5.46
CA GLU A 527 -0.54 -25.29 6.19
C GLU A 527 0.17 -26.40 6.99
N ASN A 528 -0.57 -27.33 7.59
CA ASN A 528 0.00 -28.49 8.31
C ASN A 528 0.69 -29.53 7.40
N LYS A 529 0.52 -29.43 6.08
CA LYS A 529 1.25 -30.26 5.10
C LYS A 529 2.47 -29.56 4.49
N LYS A 530 2.76 -28.31 4.88
CA LYS A 530 3.90 -27.52 4.40
C LYS A 530 4.90 -27.11 5.50
N GLN A 531 4.65 -27.48 6.75
CA GLN A 531 5.69 -27.59 7.80
C GLN A 531 6.32 -28.98 7.73
#